data_AF-A0A9P5M502-F1
#
_entry.id   AF-A0A9P5M502-F1
#
_cell.length_a   1.000
_cell.length_b   1.000
_cell.length_c   1.000
_cell.angle_alpha   90.00
_cell.angle_beta   90.00
_cell.angle_gamma   90.00
#
_symmetry.space_group_name_H-M   'P 1'
#
loop_
_entity.id
_entity.type
_entity.pdbx_description
1 polymer ?
#
loop_
_entity_poly.entity_id
_entity_poly.type
_entity_poly.pdbx_seq_one_letter_code
_entity_poly.pdbx_strand_id
1 'polypeptide(L)'
;LCGVAGSGKSSIALSVALEAHHSGVLGAYYCFNTAHQAELNPSNLFTTIACQLAARDKATEKHLITMTQACDILIQKSTNPSVQLHTFLLPLLTLNPASDSAQPHKIIVIDAVDESGNISERKAILKCLAELGSQLPHNVRILVTSRFEVDVQNAVHP
;
A
#
# COMPACT_ATOMS: atom_id res chain seq x y z
N LEU A 1 5.37 1.82 12.53
CA LEU A 1 5.54 1.06 13.79
C LEU A 1 6.73 0.13 13.65
N CYS A 2 7.83 0.40 14.36
CA CYS A 2 9.04 -0.43 14.31
C CYS A 2 9.30 -1.09 15.67
N GLY A 3 9.78 -2.33 15.68
CA GLY A 3 9.88 -3.14 16.90
C GLY A 3 10.56 -4.48 16.68
N VAL A 4 11.08 -5.09 17.74
CA VAL A 4 11.70 -6.42 17.70
C VAL A 4 10.70 -7.53 17.30
N ALA A 5 11.18 -8.67 16.81
CA ALA A 5 10.32 -9.81 16.49
C ALA A 5 9.52 -10.26 17.72
N GLY A 6 8.27 -10.69 17.52
CA GLY A 6 7.39 -11.11 18.62
C GLY A 6 6.79 -9.98 19.46
N SER A 7 7.08 -8.71 19.17
CA SER A 7 6.56 -7.56 19.95
C SER A 7 5.09 -7.19 19.67
N GLY A 8 4.33 -8.04 18.96
CA GLY A 8 2.92 -7.80 18.66
C GLY A 8 2.61 -6.76 17.57
N LYS A 9 3.59 -6.34 16.74
CA LYS A 9 3.36 -5.34 15.66
C LYS A 9 2.26 -5.73 14.70
N SER A 10 2.28 -6.96 14.19
CA SER A 10 1.25 -7.49 13.30
C SER A 10 -0.11 -7.60 13.98
N SER A 11 -0.14 -7.91 15.29
CA SER A 11 -1.36 -7.87 16.08
C SER A 11 -1.95 -6.46 16.11
N ILE A 12 -1.11 -5.44 16.34
CA ILE A 12 -1.55 -4.03 16.30
C ILE A 12 -2.01 -3.64 14.90
N ALA A 13 -1.27 -3.98 13.85
CA ALA A 13 -1.64 -3.69 12.46
C ALA A 13 -3.01 -4.29 12.11
N LEU A 14 -3.23 -5.55 12.49
CA LEU A 14 -4.49 -6.25 12.29
C LEU A 14 -5.62 -5.61 13.10
N SER A 15 -5.39 -5.26 14.37
CA SER A 15 -6.39 -4.57 15.20
C SER A 15 -6.80 -3.24 14.58
N VAL A 16 -5.84 -2.42 14.13
CA VAL A 16 -6.12 -1.16 13.43
C VAL A 16 -6.90 -1.40 12.14
N ALA A 17 -6.55 -2.42 11.36
CA ALA A 17 -7.26 -2.74 10.13
C ALA A 17 -8.71 -3.16 10.38
N LEU A 18 -8.96 -4.00 11.41
CA LEU A 18 -10.29 -4.44 11.79
C LEU A 18 -11.16 -3.27 12.30
N GLU A 19 -10.60 -2.41 13.14
CA GLU A 19 -11.30 -1.21 13.61
C GLU A 19 -11.64 -0.27 12.46
N ALA A 20 -10.66 0.03 11.60
CA ALA A 20 -10.86 0.84 10.40
C ALA A 20 -11.92 0.23 9.47
N HIS A 21 -11.97 -1.10 9.35
CA HIS A 21 -12.97 -1.80 8.56
C HIS A 21 -14.38 -1.62 9.16
N HIS A 22 -14.53 -1.83 10.47
CA HIS A 22 -15.80 -1.61 11.17
C HIS A 22 -16.28 -0.15 11.06
N SER A 23 -15.38 0.81 11.10
CA SER A 23 -15.69 2.23 10.90
C SER A 23 -15.87 2.63 9.42
N GLY A 24 -15.73 1.71 8.48
CA GLY A 24 -15.90 1.96 7.05
C GLY A 24 -14.74 2.71 6.37
N VAL A 25 -13.67 3.02 7.11
CA VAL A 25 -12.53 3.83 6.66
C VAL A 25 -11.31 3.01 6.22
N LEU A 26 -11.33 1.67 6.34
CA LEU A 26 -10.24 0.84 5.81
C LEU A 26 -10.22 0.93 4.28
N GLY A 27 -9.17 1.50 3.71
CA GLY A 27 -8.93 1.54 2.27
C GLY A 27 -8.35 0.23 1.76
N ALA A 28 -7.29 -0.26 2.42
CA ALA A 28 -6.63 -1.51 2.04
C ALA A 28 -5.82 -2.09 3.22
N TYR A 29 -5.64 -3.40 3.21
CA TYR A 29 -4.75 -4.14 4.09
C TYR A 29 -3.86 -5.07 3.27
N TYR A 30 -2.55 -4.98 3.49
CA TYR A 30 -1.56 -5.86 2.89
C TYR A 30 -0.58 -6.31 3.97
N CYS A 31 -0.23 -7.59 3.99
CA CYS A 31 0.77 -8.14 4.89
C CYS A 31 1.79 -8.91 4.07
N PHE A 32 3.06 -8.57 4.21
CA PHE A 32 4.14 -9.41 3.69
C PHE A 32 4.25 -10.64 4.58
N ASN A 33 4.13 -11.82 3.96
CA ASN A 33 4.30 -13.08 4.67
C ASN A 33 5.09 -14.05 3.81
N THR A 34 6.31 -14.34 4.25
CA THR A 34 7.22 -15.30 3.59
C THR A 34 6.62 -16.71 3.43
N ALA A 35 5.72 -17.14 4.31
CA ALA A 35 5.07 -18.46 4.25
C ALA A 35 3.96 -18.56 3.19
N HIS A 36 3.38 -17.45 2.74
CA HIS A 36 2.32 -17.41 1.71
C HIS A 36 2.79 -16.77 0.39
N GLN A 37 4.10 -16.57 0.22
CA GLN A 37 4.69 -15.99 -1.01
C GLN A 37 4.36 -16.78 -2.29
N ALA A 38 4.04 -18.07 -2.17
CA ALA A 38 3.61 -18.91 -3.29
C ALA A 38 2.16 -18.61 -3.75
N GLU A 39 1.32 -18.07 -2.87
CA GLU A 39 -0.11 -17.82 -3.12
C GLU A 39 -0.41 -16.34 -3.36
N LEU A 40 0.41 -15.45 -2.80
CA LEU A 40 0.34 -14.00 -2.99
C LEU A 40 1.68 -13.57 -3.59
N ASN A 41 1.71 -13.23 -4.88
CA ASN A 41 2.91 -12.71 -5.52
C ASN A 41 3.33 -11.43 -4.77
N PRO A 42 4.40 -11.46 -3.93
CA PRO A 42 4.76 -10.33 -3.06
C PRO A 42 5.14 -9.08 -3.86
N SER A 43 5.45 -9.29 -5.14
CA SER A 43 5.78 -8.29 -6.13
C SER A 43 4.62 -7.41 -6.58
N ASN A 44 3.42 -7.52 -5.98
CA ASN A 44 2.22 -6.80 -6.39
C ASN A 44 1.64 -5.85 -5.33
N LEU A 45 2.41 -5.45 -4.30
CA LEU A 45 1.95 -4.58 -3.21
C LEU A 45 0.99 -3.46 -3.67
N PHE A 46 1.46 -2.59 -4.58
CA PHE A 46 0.70 -1.41 -4.97
C PHE A 46 -0.48 -1.74 -5.88
N THR A 47 -0.35 -2.75 -6.74
CA THR A 47 -1.47 -3.26 -7.55
C THR A 47 -2.55 -3.86 -6.67
N THR A 48 -2.18 -4.65 -5.64
CA THR A 48 -3.13 -5.23 -4.69
C THR A 48 -3.85 -4.14 -3.90
N ILE A 49 -3.13 -3.12 -3.41
CA ILE A 49 -3.74 -1.97 -2.73
C ILE A 49 -4.70 -1.23 -3.69
N ALA A 50 -4.31 -0.99 -4.94
CA ALA A 50 -5.15 -0.35 -5.94
C ALA A 50 -6.45 -1.14 -6.19
N CYS A 51 -6.36 -2.46 -6.36
CA CYS A 51 -7.52 -3.34 -6.52
C CYS A 51 -8.43 -3.32 -5.28
N GLN A 52 -7.86 -3.36 -4.08
CA GLN A 52 -8.65 -3.30 -2.83
C GLN A 52 -9.38 -1.95 -2.70
N LEU A 53 -8.73 -0.83 -3.04
CA LEU A 53 -9.36 0.49 -3.05
C LEU A 53 -10.50 0.57 -4.08
N ALA A 54 -10.25 0.07 -5.29
CA ALA A 54 -11.24 0.01 -6.37
C ALA A 54 -12.48 -0.80 -6.00
N ALA A 55 -12.31 -1.92 -5.29
CA ALA A 55 -13.43 -2.77 -4.87
C ALA A 55 -14.41 -2.08 -3.90
N ARG A 56 -14.05 -0.93 -3.32
CA ARG A 56 -14.90 -0.22 -2.34
C ARG A 56 -15.88 0.75 -2.96
N ASP A 57 -15.63 1.26 -4.16
CA ASP A 57 -16.54 2.18 -4.83
C ASP A 57 -16.46 2.06 -6.35
N LYS A 58 -17.64 2.11 -7.00
CA LYS A 58 -17.78 1.89 -8.45
C LYS A 58 -17.03 2.92 -9.31
N ALA A 59 -16.80 4.13 -8.78
CA ALA A 59 -16.12 5.18 -9.53
C ALA A 59 -14.62 4.87 -9.63
N THR A 60 -13.99 4.52 -8.49
CA THR A 60 -12.61 4.05 -8.41
C THR A 60 -12.42 2.75 -9.19
N GLU A 61 -13.37 1.81 -9.12
CA GLU A 61 -13.37 0.59 -9.94
C GLU A 61 -13.32 0.88 -11.43
N LYS A 62 -14.24 1.71 -11.93
CA LYS A 62 -14.29 2.08 -13.35
C LYS A 62 -13.00 2.78 -13.79
N HIS A 63 -12.42 3.61 -12.93
CA HIS A 63 -11.17 4.28 -13.23
C HIS A 63 -10.03 3.27 -13.34
N LEU A 64 -9.88 2.36 -12.36
CA LEU A 64 -8.85 1.33 -12.41
C LEU A 64 -8.97 0.47 -13.68
N ILE A 65 -10.18 0.04 -14.05
CA ILE A 65 -10.42 -0.71 -15.30
C ILE A 65 -9.96 0.08 -16.51
N THR A 66 -10.30 1.37 -16.60
CA THR A 66 -9.91 2.23 -17.72
C THR A 66 -8.40 2.35 -17.83
N MET A 67 -7.71 2.52 -16.69
CA MET A 67 -6.26 2.58 -16.63
C MET A 67 -5.62 1.27 -17.08
N THR A 68 -6.11 0.13 -16.58
CA THR A 68 -5.61 -1.20 -16.96
C THR A 68 -5.80 -1.43 -18.46
N GLN A 69 -6.96 -1.09 -19.03
CA GLN A 69 -7.24 -1.24 -20.47
C GLN A 69 -6.34 -0.37 -21.35
N ALA A 70 -5.92 0.81 -20.87
CA ALA A 70 -5.02 1.69 -21.60
C ALA A 70 -3.54 1.29 -21.50
N CYS A 71 -3.17 0.43 -20.56
CA CYS A 71 -1.79 0.00 -20.33
C CYS A 71 -1.40 -1.21 -21.19
N ASP A 72 -0.12 -1.23 -21.62
CA ASP A 72 0.49 -2.42 -22.21
C ASP A 72 0.45 -3.62 -21.24
N ILE A 73 0.27 -4.83 -21.76
CA ILE A 73 0.24 -6.06 -20.97
C ILE A 73 1.50 -6.27 -20.13
N LEU A 74 2.66 -5.77 -20.58
CA LEU A 74 3.90 -5.80 -19.83
C LEU A 74 3.85 -4.89 -18.59
N ILE A 75 3.18 -3.75 -18.69
CA ILE A 75 2.95 -2.83 -17.56
C ILE A 75 1.97 -3.46 -16.57
N GLN A 76 0.88 -4.07 -17.08
CA GLN A 76 -0.11 -4.76 -16.26
C GLN A 76 0.50 -5.91 -15.45
N LYS A 77 1.49 -6.61 -16.00
CA LYS A 77 2.20 -7.73 -15.36
C LYS A 77 3.50 -7.31 -14.64
N SER A 78 3.82 -6.02 -14.64
CA SER A 78 5.06 -5.54 -14.05
C SER A 78 5.08 -5.78 -12.55
N THR A 79 6.17 -6.36 -12.07
CA THR A 79 6.48 -6.54 -10.64
C THR A 79 7.31 -5.39 -10.08
N ASN A 80 7.60 -4.37 -10.89
CA ASN A 80 8.39 -3.23 -10.46
C ASN A 80 7.52 -2.31 -9.58
N PRO A 81 7.90 -2.07 -8.30
CA PRO A 81 7.07 -1.30 -7.37
C PRO A 81 6.84 0.14 -7.82
N SER A 82 7.80 0.77 -8.51
CA SER A 82 7.65 2.14 -9.01
C SER A 82 6.63 2.20 -10.15
N VAL A 83 6.68 1.24 -11.09
CA VAL A 83 5.68 1.13 -12.15
C VAL A 83 4.28 0.96 -11.55
N GLN A 84 4.12 0.04 -10.60
CA GLN A 84 2.82 -0.18 -9.97
C GLN A 84 2.30 1.04 -9.20
N LEU A 85 3.19 1.74 -8.47
CA LEU A 85 2.85 2.95 -7.72
C LEU A 85 2.30 4.04 -8.65
N HIS A 86 3.05 4.37 -9.72
CA HIS A 86 2.68 5.47 -10.63
C HIS A 86 1.54 5.10 -11.58
N THR A 87 1.46 3.84 -12.00
CA THR A 87 0.46 3.42 -12.97
C THR A 87 -0.87 3.07 -12.33
N PHE A 88 -0.91 2.58 -11.08
CA PHE A 88 -2.16 2.13 -10.48
C PHE A 88 -2.52 2.92 -9.23
N LEU A 89 -1.63 3.00 -8.24
CA LEU A 89 -2.03 3.49 -6.92
C LEU A 89 -2.15 5.03 -6.83
N LEU A 90 -1.11 5.77 -7.24
CA LEU A 90 -1.11 7.24 -7.13
C LEU A 90 -2.29 7.88 -7.89
N PRO A 91 -2.61 7.47 -9.12
CA PRO A 91 -3.76 8.02 -9.82
C PRO A 91 -5.05 7.78 -9.04
N LEU A 92 -5.30 6.56 -8.55
CA LEU A 92 -6.51 6.26 -7.76
C LEU A 92 -6.64 7.11 -6.49
N LEU A 93 -5.53 7.40 -5.80
CA LEU A 93 -5.55 8.24 -4.61
C LEU A 93 -5.78 9.71 -4.94
N THR A 94 -5.33 10.16 -6.11
CA THR A 94 -5.39 11.57 -6.55
C THR A 94 -6.60 11.89 -7.42
N LEU A 95 -7.44 10.89 -7.77
CA LEU A 95 -8.57 11.03 -8.67
C LEU A 95 -9.53 12.19 -8.35
N ASN A 96 -9.60 12.59 -7.08
CA ASN A 96 -10.41 13.71 -6.63
C ASN A 96 -9.53 14.75 -5.92
N PRO A 97 -8.95 15.74 -6.63
CA PRO A 97 -8.13 16.76 -5.98
C PRO A 97 -8.98 17.80 -5.23
N ALA A 98 -8.66 17.92 -3.94
CA ALA A 98 -8.58 19.16 -3.15
C ALA A 98 -9.84 19.96 -2.77
N SER A 99 -10.99 19.85 -3.44
CA SER A 99 -12.12 20.77 -3.14
C SER A 99 -13.32 20.12 -2.43
N ASP A 100 -13.36 18.79 -2.36
CA ASP A 100 -14.52 18.08 -1.84
C ASP A 100 -14.26 17.63 -0.40
N SER A 101 -14.54 18.52 0.56
CA SER A 101 -14.48 18.27 2.01
C SER A 101 -15.32 17.07 2.49
N ALA A 102 -16.05 16.42 1.57
CA ALA A 102 -16.91 15.26 1.80
C ALA A 102 -16.22 13.90 1.58
N GLN A 103 -14.97 13.84 1.11
CA GLN A 103 -14.31 12.55 0.90
C GLN A 103 -14.02 11.84 2.23
N PRO A 104 -14.48 10.58 2.42
CA PRO A 104 -14.27 9.86 3.67
C PRO A 104 -12.78 9.61 3.89
N HIS A 105 -12.39 9.57 5.17
CA HIS A 105 -11.04 9.18 5.57
C HIS A 105 -10.75 7.74 5.12
N LYS A 106 -9.53 7.48 4.67
CA LYS A 106 -9.05 6.16 4.26
C LYS A 106 -7.77 5.80 5.01
N ILE A 107 -7.72 4.60 5.58
CA ILE A 107 -6.53 4.03 6.21
C ILE A 107 -6.04 2.87 5.36
N ILE A 108 -4.77 2.92 4.97
CA ILE A 108 -4.08 1.80 4.32
C ILE A 108 -3.11 1.21 5.33
N VAL A 109 -3.12 -0.11 5.49
CA VAL A 109 -2.24 -0.82 6.41
C VAL A 109 -1.31 -1.73 5.62
N ILE A 110 -0.01 -1.60 5.84
CA ILE A 110 1.04 -2.40 5.22
C ILE A 110 1.88 -3.03 6.34
N ASP A 111 1.72 -4.33 6.54
CA ASP A 111 2.32 -5.07 7.64
C ASP A 111 3.58 -5.84 7.18
N ALA A 112 4.58 -5.90 8.06
CA ALA A 112 5.81 -6.68 7.93
C ALA A 112 6.70 -6.34 6.72
N VAL A 113 6.93 -5.04 6.43
CA VAL A 113 7.76 -4.62 5.28
C VAL A 113 9.20 -5.17 5.32
N ASP A 114 9.71 -5.58 6.47
CA ASP A 114 11.01 -6.28 6.55
C ASP A 114 11.02 -7.62 5.78
N GLU A 115 9.86 -8.25 5.59
CA GLU A 115 9.68 -9.52 4.88
C GLU A 115 9.40 -9.35 3.37
N SER A 116 9.61 -8.16 2.81
CA SER A 116 9.31 -7.83 1.41
C SER A 116 10.36 -8.33 0.40
N GLY A 117 10.95 -9.50 0.67
CA GLY A 117 12.00 -10.09 -0.16
C GLY A 117 13.42 -9.70 0.26
N ASN A 118 14.34 -9.68 -0.70
CA ASN A 118 15.74 -9.35 -0.45
C ASN A 118 15.96 -7.84 -0.21
N ILE A 119 17.17 -7.46 0.21
CA ILE A 119 17.51 -6.06 0.54
C ILE A 119 17.24 -5.10 -0.63
N SER A 120 17.52 -5.51 -1.88
CA SER A 120 17.30 -4.67 -3.05
C SER A 120 15.81 -4.45 -3.33
N GLU A 121 15.01 -5.52 -3.26
CA GLU A 121 13.55 -5.49 -3.41
C GLU A 121 12.90 -4.62 -2.33
N ARG A 122 13.29 -4.85 -1.06
CA ARG A 122 12.82 -4.04 0.07
C ARG A 122 13.18 -2.57 -0.07
N LYS A 123 14.41 -2.26 -0.49
CA LYS A 123 14.82 -0.87 -0.72
C LYS A 123 13.99 -0.19 -1.82
N ALA A 124 13.65 -0.91 -2.88
CA ALA A 124 12.78 -0.39 -3.94
C ALA A 124 11.36 -0.10 -3.41
N ILE A 125 10.80 -1.00 -2.59
CA ILE A 125 9.49 -0.80 -1.94
C ILE A 125 9.53 0.39 -0.97
N LEU A 126 10.54 0.45 -0.10
CA LEU A 126 10.71 1.55 0.86
C LEU A 126 10.81 2.91 0.18
N LYS A 127 11.54 3.01 -0.95
CA LYS A 127 11.62 4.24 -1.74
C LYS A 127 10.24 4.66 -2.26
N CYS A 128 9.46 3.71 -2.78
CA CYS A 128 8.10 3.96 -3.27
C CYS A 128 7.16 4.34 -2.11
N LEU A 129 7.30 3.74 -0.94
CA LEU A 129 6.50 4.08 0.25
C LEU A 129 6.82 5.49 0.77
N ALA A 130 8.08 5.89 0.78
CA ALA A 130 8.50 7.24 1.14
C ALA A 130 7.92 8.28 0.17
N GLU A 131 8.01 8.00 -1.14
CA GLU A 131 7.39 8.83 -2.17
C GLU A 131 5.87 8.93 -2.02
N LEU A 132 5.20 7.78 -1.87
CA LEU A 132 3.76 7.70 -1.65
C LEU A 132 3.36 8.57 -0.45
N GLY A 133 4.06 8.44 0.68
CA GLY A 133 3.82 9.23 1.89
C GLY A 133 3.85 10.74 1.65
N SER A 134 4.73 11.23 0.76
CA SER A 134 4.82 12.65 0.40
C SER A 134 3.70 13.14 -0.52
N GLN A 135 3.03 12.23 -1.23
CA GLN A 135 1.97 12.53 -2.21
C GLN A 135 0.56 12.18 -1.72
N LEU A 136 0.42 11.73 -0.46
CA LEU A 136 -0.87 11.33 0.07
C LEU A 136 -1.85 12.52 0.13
N PRO A 137 -3.10 12.32 -0.33
CA PRO A 137 -4.18 13.26 -0.04
C PRO A 137 -4.38 13.41 1.48
N HIS A 138 -4.88 14.57 1.91
CA HIS A 138 -5.08 14.89 3.33
C HIS A 138 -5.99 13.91 4.08
N ASN A 139 -6.93 13.25 3.37
CA ASN A 139 -7.86 12.28 3.93
C ASN A 139 -7.33 10.83 3.94
N VAL A 140 -6.12 10.58 3.44
CA VAL A 140 -5.50 9.25 3.40
C VAL A 140 -4.37 9.16 4.42
N ARG A 141 -4.34 8.07 5.18
CA ARG A 141 -3.27 7.73 6.11
C ARG A 141 -2.73 6.33 5.81
N ILE A 142 -1.42 6.14 5.99
CA ILE A 142 -0.77 4.84 5.86
C ILE A 142 -0.16 4.45 7.20
N LEU A 143 -0.48 3.24 7.66
CA LEU A 143 0.22 2.56 8.75
C LEU A 143 1.16 1.51 8.14
N VAL A 144 2.46 1.66 8.39
CA VAL A 144 3.47 0.68 8.01
C VAL A 144 4.05 0.03 9.25
N THR A 145 4.21 -1.29 9.25
CA THR A 145 4.99 -2.00 10.28
C THR A 145 6.24 -2.65 9.70
N SER A 146 7.28 -2.72 10.52
CA SER A 146 8.50 -3.42 10.18
C SER A 146 9.34 -3.76 11.43
N ARG A 147 10.32 -4.65 11.30
CA ARG A 147 11.43 -4.77 12.27
C ARG A 147 12.33 -3.53 12.25
N PHE A 148 13.17 -3.44 13.27
CA PHE A 148 14.24 -2.43 13.32
C PHE A 148 15.38 -2.83 12.37
N GLU A 149 15.21 -2.54 11.09
CA GLU A 149 16.26 -2.68 10.07
C GLU A 149 16.79 -1.29 9.67
N VAL A 150 18.09 -1.18 9.38
CA VAL A 150 18.76 0.10 9.11
C VAL A 150 18.20 0.78 7.85
N ASP A 151 17.91 0.00 6.81
CA ASP A 151 17.32 0.50 5.57
C ASP A 151 15.89 1.03 5.77
N VAL A 152 15.12 0.41 6.66
CA VAL A 152 13.78 0.88 7.06
C VAL A 152 13.87 2.20 7.81
N GLN A 153 14.81 2.35 8.74
CA GLN A 153 14.99 3.60 9.50
C GLN A 153 15.33 4.79 8.58
N ASN A 154 16.25 4.57 7.62
CA ASN A 154 16.65 5.60 6.67
C ASN A 154 15.51 6.03 5.74
N ALA A 155 14.51 5.18 5.50
CA ALA A 155 13.36 5.51 4.65
C ALA A 155 12.29 6.34 5.37
N VAL A 156 12.21 6.26 6.71
CA VAL A 156 11.16 6.90 7.52
C VAL A 156 11.61 8.26 8.11
N HIS A 157 12.92 8.51 8.15
CA HIS A 157 13.52 9.77 8.61
C HIS A 157 14.52 10.32 7.56
N PRO A 158 14.04 10.99 6.49
CA PRO A 158 14.90 11.66 5.53
C PRO A 158 15.52 12.96 6.08
#